data_AF-A0A5S3VE88-F1
#
_entry.id   AF-A0A5S3VE88-F1
#
_cell.length_a   1.000
_cell.length_b   1.000
_cell.length_c   1.000
_cell.angle_alpha   90.00
_cell.angle_beta   90.00
_cell.angle_gamma   90.00
#
_symmetry.space_group_name_H-M   'P 1'
#
loop_
_entity.id
_entity.type
_entity.pdbx_description
1 polymer ?
#
loop_
_entity_poly.entity_id
_entity_poly.type
_entity_poly.pdbx_seq_one_letter_code
_entity_poly.pdbx_strand_id
1 'polypeptide(L)'
;MYESRDDGLYEIRHDSDPIKLCGPIQVKAIVSDKARRNGFGLLLEWKNLVGNTFQEVLPMEEIDDYSAKKLRQRLRRSGFVISPRRNSWDKVLCYLLETKVEEHAISSHTTGWVDNSFVTPGWTVNNGDEKVIFAGSTNTEHLAIRGSLESWKDQVGTLCQDNPVLIFSICTALAAPLLHWLSWDSCGFHLVGQSKSGKTTAMQVAASGC
;
A
#
# COMPACT_ATOMS: atom_id res chain seq x y z
N MET A 1 11.79 -28.20 6.58
CA MET A 1 12.40 -26.86 6.75
C MET A 1 12.06 -26.04 5.51
N TYR A 2 11.84 -24.73 5.64
CA TYR A 2 11.56 -23.86 4.50
C TYR A 2 12.78 -23.01 4.16
N GLU A 3 12.97 -22.72 2.88
CA GLU A 3 14.08 -21.90 2.37
C GLU A 3 13.55 -20.91 1.34
N SER A 4 13.81 -19.62 1.57
CA SER A 4 13.50 -18.57 0.61
C SER A 4 14.69 -18.36 -0.31
N ARG A 5 14.44 -18.37 -1.61
CA ARG A 5 15.42 -18.10 -2.68
C ARG A 5 14.90 -16.97 -3.57
N ASP A 6 15.78 -16.41 -4.40
CA ASP A 6 15.44 -15.28 -5.30
C ASP A 6 14.22 -15.57 -6.19
N ASP A 7 14.04 -16.83 -6.59
CA ASP A 7 13.00 -17.26 -7.51
C ASP A 7 11.77 -17.87 -6.80
N GLY A 8 11.80 -18.08 -5.47
CA GLY A 8 10.66 -18.57 -4.73
C GLY A 8 10.94 -19.25 -3.39
N LEU A 9 9.86 -19.73 -2.77
CA LEU A 9 9.91 -20.48 -1.51
C LEU A 9 10.00 -21.99 -1.78
N TYR A 10 10.88 -22.67 -1.06
CA TYR A 10 11.14 -24.09 -1.18
C TYR A 10 10.92 -24.83 0.14
N GLU A 11 10.41 -26.05 0.05
CA GLU A 11 10.45 -27.04 1.13
C GLU A 11 11.74 -27.87 0.99
N ILE A 12 12.64 -27.74 1.95
CA ILE A 12 13.81 -28.62 2.09
C ILE A 12 13.38 -29.94 2.73
N ARG A 13 13.80 -31.04 2.11
CA ARG A 13 13.63 -32.42 2.59
C ARG A 13 15.02 -33.01 2.84
N HIS A 14 15.15 -33.82 3.90
CA HIS A 14 16.45 -34.35 4.31
C HIS A 14 17.07 -35.30 3.26
N ASP A 15 16.25 -36.04 2.50
CA ASP A 15 16.73 -37.07 1.56
C ASP A 15 16.13 -36.92 0.14
N SER A 16 15.78 -35.69 -0.28
CA SER A 16 15.22 -35.45 -1.61
C SER A 16 15.45 -34.03 -2.08
N ASP A 17 15.35 -33.82 -3.39
CA ASP A 17 15.45 -32.49 -3.98
C ASP A 17 14.43 -31.52 -3.36
N PRO A 18 14.84 -30.27 -3.07
CA PRO A 18 13.95 -29.24 -2.58
C PRO A 18 12.75 -29.03 -3.52
N ILE A 19 11.56 -28.89 -2.94
CA ILE A 19 10.34 -28.71 -3.72
C ILE A 19 9.91 -27.25 -3.67
N LYS A 20 9.81 -26.62 -4.84
CA LYS A 20 9.26 -25.27 -4.97
C LYS A 20 7.78 -25.24 -4.60
N LEU A 21 7.41 -24.39 -3.65
CA LEU A 21 6.05 -24.22 -3.13
C LEU A 21 5.32 -23.06 -3.79
N CYS A 22 6.00 -21.93 -4.00
CA CYS A 22 5.45 -20.74 -4.64
C CYS A 22 6.56 -19.82 -5.18
N GLY A 23 6.15 -18.70 -5.81
CA GLY A 23 7.05 -17.60 -6.13
C GLY A 23 7.60 -16.88 -4.89
N PRO A 24 8.43 -15.84 -5.07
CA PRO A 24 9.11 -15.17 -3.96
C PRO A 24 8.09 -14.41 -3.10
N ILE A 25 8.03 -14.76 -1.82
CA ILE A 25 7.16 -14.14 -0.81
C ILE A 25 7.89 -14.10 0.53
N GLN A 26 7.75 -13.00 1.26
CA GLN A 26 8.36 -12.83 2.57
C GLN A 26 7.46 -12.04 3.53
N VAL A 27 7.63 -12.29 4.82
CA VAL A 27 7.03 -11.51 5.90
C VAL A 27 8.02 -10.40 6.26
N LYS A 28 7.60 -9.14 6.09
CA LYS A 28 8.42 -7.95 6.32
C LYS A 28 8.33 -7.41 7.73
N ALA A 29 7.16 -7.54 8.36
CA ALA A 29 6.87 -7.04 9.70
C ALA A 29 5.63 -7.75 10.26
N ILE A 30 5.54 -7.77 11.58
CA ILE A 30 4.28 -7.98 12.28
C ILE A 30 3.60 -6.62 12.38
N VAL A 31 2.29 -6.55 12.12
CA VAL A 31 1.52 -5.32 12.32
C VAL A 31 0.51 -5.46 13.44
N SER A 32 0.18 -4.36 14.11
CA SER A 32 -0.92 -4.29 15.10
C SER A 32 -1.43 -2.87 15.26
N ASP A 33 -2.49 -2.68 16.05
CA ASP A 33 -2.82 -1.36 16.58
C ASP A 33 -1.66 -0.77 17.42
N LYS A 34 -1.71 0.55 17.66
CA LYS A 34 -0.70 1.27 18.45
C LYS A 34 -0.57 0.75 19.89
N ALA A 35 -1.67 0.25 20.46
CA ALA A 35 -1.68 -0.34 21.80
C ALA A 35 -1.06 -1.76 21.84
N ARG A 36 -0.78 -2.36 20.68
CA ARG A 36 -0.32 -3.75 20.51
C ARG A 36 -1.24 -4.77 21.18
N ARG A 37 -2.55 -4.53 21.09
CA ARG A 37 -3.60 -5.40 21.67
C ARG A 37 -4.47 -6.05 20.61
N ASN A 38 -4.72 -5.35 19.50
CA ASN A 38 -5.62 -5.81 18.44
C ASN A 38 -5.04 -5.52 17.05
N GLY A 39 -5.78 -5.86 16.00
CA GLY A 39 -5.41 -5.54 14.61
C GLY A 39 -4.17 -6.28 14.13
N PHE A 40 -3.85 -7.43 14.74
CA PHE A 40 -2.65 -8.18 14.40
C PHE A 40 -2.70 -8.70 12.96
N GLY A 41 -1.57 -8.63 12.28
CA GLY A 41 -1.41 -9.12 10.91
C GLY A 41 0.05 -9.30 10.53
N LEU A 42 0.26 -9.81 9.32
CA LEU A 42 1.58 -9.96 8.71
C LEU A 42 1.69 -9.02 7.52
N LEU A 43 2.72 -8.17 7.49
CA LEU A 43 3.07 -7.44 6.29
C LEU A 43 3.75 -8.39 5.31
N LEU A 44 3.06 -8.73 4.23
CA LEU A 44 3.59 -9.58 3.18
C LEU A 44 4.16 -8.74 2.05
N GLU A 45 5.27 -9.19 1.48
CA GLU A 45 5.82 -8.67 0.23
C GLU A 45 6.04 -9.84 -0.72
N TRP A 46 5.59 -9.72 -1.97
CA TRP A 46 5.80 -10.74 -2.99
C TRP A 46 6.07 -10.13 -4.37
N LYS A 47 6.66 -10.92 -5.27
CA LYS A 47 6.81 -10.56 -6.68
C LYS A 47 5.96 -11.44 -7.57
N ASN A 48 5.35 -10.83 -8.59
CA ASN A 48 4.60 -11.57 -9.59
C ASN A 48 5.50 -12.10 -10.72
N LEU A 49 4.90 -12.81 -11.70
CA LEU A 49 5.58 -13.38 -12.86
C LEU A 49 6.40 -12.40 -13.72
N VAL A 50 6.09 -11.10 -13.66
CA VAL A 50 6.80 -10.05 -14.44
C VAL A 50 7.73 -9.20 -13.56
N GLY A 51 7.95 -9.60 -12.30
CA GLY A 51 8.88 -8.94 -11.39
C GLY A 51 8.31 -7.73 -10.62
N ASN A 52 7.04 -7.39 -10.81
CA ASN A 52 6.41 -6.32 -10.03
C ASN A 52 6.29 -6.74 -8.56
N THR A 53 6.70 -5.85 -7.67
CA THR A 53 6.63 -6.06 -6.22
C THR A 53 5.32 -5.53 -5.68
N PHE A 54 4.66 -6.33 -4.84
CA PHE A 54 3.43 -6.00 -4.16
C PHE A 54 3.66 -6.13 -2.65
N GLN A 55 2.98 -5.28 -1.90
CA GLN A 55 3.01 -5.32 -0.45
C GLN A 55 1.58 -5.20 0.06
N GLU A 56 1.19 -6.07 1.00
CA GLU A 56 -0.14 -6.08 1.58
C GLU A 56 -0.09 -6.63 3.00
N VAL A 57 -0.93 -6.09 3.88
CA VAL A 57 -1.16 -6.68 5.19
C VAL A 57 -2.12 -7.85 5.06
N LEU A 58 -1.72 -9.03 5.56
CA LEU A 58 -2.62 -10.14 5.85
C LEU A 58 -3.11 -10.00 7.30
N PRO A 59 -4.37 -9.63 7.55
CA PRO A 59 -4.93 -9.63 8.89
C PRO A 59 -4.99 -11.06 9.43
N MET A 60 -4.65 -11.26 10.71
CA MET A 60 -4.75 -12.58 11.34
C MET A 60 -6.19 -13.11 11.35
N GLU A 61 -7.17 -12.21 11.43
CA GLU A 61 -8.61 -12.53 11.30
C GLU A 61 -9.00 -13.05 9.91
N GLU A 62 -8.20 -12.84 8.86
CA GLU A 62 -8.49 -13.40 7.53
C GLU A 62 -8.09 -14.89 7.42
N ILE A 63 -7.34 -15.38 8.41
CA ILE A 63 -6.85 -16.75 8.47
C ILE A 63 -7.90 -17.65 9.12
N ASP A 64 -9.15 -17.53 8.66
CA ASP A 64 -10.24 -18.42 9.08
C ASP A 64 -10.00 -19.85 8.53
N ASP A 65 -10.21 -20.85 9.40
CA ASP A 65 -10.06 -22.29 9.16
C ASP A 65 -8.79 -22.69 8.38
N TYR A 66 -7.66 -22.04 8.63
CA TYR A 66 -6.34 -22.33 8.02
C TYR A 66 -6.28 -22.25 6.48
N SER A 67 -7.32 -21.77 5.80
CA SER A 67 -7.38 -21.79 4.35
C SER A 67 -6.94 -20.48 3.69
N ALA A 68 -7.03 -19.35 4.41
CA ALA A 68 -6.74 -17.99 3.95
C ALA A 68 -7.12 -17.78 2.46
N LYS A 69 -8.32 -18.23 2.08
CA LYS A 69 -8.73 -18.38 0.68
C LYS A 69 -8.73 -17.04 -0.07
N LYS A 70 -9.06 -15.95 0.62
CA LYS A 70 -9.08 -14.59 0.08
C LYS A 70 -7.67 -14.13 -0.29
N LEU A 71 -6.68 -14.25 0.61
CA LEU A 71 -5.27 -14.05 0.30
C LEU A 71 -4.82 -14.86 -0.93
N ARG A 72 -5.15 -16.15 -0.97
CA ARG A 72 -4.79 -17.01 -2.12
C ARG A 72 -5.33 -16.47 -3.44
N GLN A 73 -6.55 -15.96 -3.45
CA GLN A 73 -7.16 -15.33 -4.63
C GLN A 73 -6.46 -14.03 -5.00
N ARG A 74 -6.12 -13.17 -4.03
CA ARG A 74 -5.40 -11.91 -4.27
C ARG A 74 -4.00 -12.13 -4.84
N LEU A 75 -3.24 -13.07 -4.25
CA LEU A 75 -1.94 -13.51 -4.78
C LEU A 75 -2.08 -13.95 -6.24
N ARG A 76 -3.01 -14.86 -6.55
CA ARG A 76 -3.23 -15.32 -7.93
C ARG A 76 -3.65 -14.18 -8.87
N ARG A 77 -4.50 -13.26 -8.43
CA ARG A 77 -4.93 -12.10 -9.23
C ARG A 77 -3.76 -11.20 -9.60
N SER A 78 -2.77 -11.06 -8.72
CA SER A 78 -1.54 -10.29 -9.00
C SER A 78 -0.57 -10.98 -9.98
N GLY A 79 -0.81 -12.25 -10.32
CA GLY A 79 0.09 -13.09 -11.11
C GLY A 79 1.15 -13.82 -10.27
N PHE A 80 0.92 -13.99 -8.96
CA PHE A 80 1.78 -14.82 -8.11
C PHE A 80 1.56 -16.31 -8.37
N VAL A 81 2.65 -17.07 -8.48
CA VAL A 81 2.61 -18.51 -8.77
C VAL A 81 2.60 -19.30 -7.46
N ILE A 82 1.64 -20.22 -7.34
CA ILE A 82 1.58 -21.21 -6.27
C ILE A 82 1.64 -22.58 -6.93
N SER A 83 2.51 -23.45 -6.41
CA SER A 83 2.67 -24.81 -6.90
C SER A 83 1.32 -25.55 -6.93
N PRO A 84 1.00 -26.28 -8.01
CA PRO A 84 -0.25 -27.04 -8.12
C PRO A 84 -0.21 -28.33 -7.28
N ARG A 85 0.94 -28.70 -6.70
CA ARG A 85 1.08 -29.90 -5.89
C ARG A 85 0.17 -29.83 -4.67
N ARG A 86 -0.37 -30.98 -4.28
CA ARG A 86 -1.23 -31.13 -3.10
C ARG A 86 -0.54 -30.56 -1.84
N ASN A 87 -1.30 -29.84 -1.03
CA ASN A 87 -0.87 -29.22 0.22
C ASN A 87 0.24 -28.14 0.10
N SER A 88 0.59 -27.68 -1.12
CA SER A 88 1.60 -26.62 -1.26
C SER A 88 1.16 -25.32 -0.59
N TRP A 89 -0.12 -24.99 -0.72
CA TRP A 89 -0.70 -23.78 -0.13
C TRP A 89 -0.65 -23.80 1.40
N ASP A 90 -1.05 -24.92 2.02
CA ASP A 90 -1.05 -25.05 3.48
C ASP A 90 0.37 -24.90 4.03
N LYS A 91 1.38 -25.45 3.34
CA LYS A 91 2.79 -25.25 3.69
C LYS A 91 3.27 -23.81 3.55
N VAL A 92 2.82 -23.10 2.51
CA VAL A 92 3.09 -21.66 2.36
C VAL A 92 2.49 -20.90 3.54
N LEU A 93 1.26 -21.21 3.95
CA LEU A 93 0.64 -20.57 5.11
C LEU A 93 1.37 -20.89 6.41
N CYS A 94 1.75 -22.14 6.65
CA CYS A 94 2.59 -22.50 7.80
C CYS A 94 3.88 -21.68 7.81
N TYR A 95 4.58 -21.60 6.68
CA TYR A 95 5.78 -20.77 6.56
C TYR A 95 5.52 -19.31 6.94
N LEU A 96 4.47 -18.68 6.39
CA LEU A 96 4.16 -17.28 6.69
C LEU A 96 3.86 -17.06 8.18
N LEU A 97 3.11 -17.97 8.80
CA LEU A 97 2.70 -17.85 10.21
C LEU A 97 3.81 -18.18 11.21
N GLU A 98 4.71 -19.09 10.85
CA GLU A 98 5.83 -19.52 11.70
C GLU A 98 7.09 -18.67 11.50
N THR A 99 7.15 -17.85 10.45
CA THR A 99 8.28 -16.95 10.18
C THR A 99 8.42 -15.97 11.33
N LYS A 100 9.57 -16.01 12.01
CA LYS A 100 9.93 -15.05 13.05
C LYS A 100 10.42 -13.76 12.40
N VAL A 101 9.77 -12.65 12.74
CA VAL A 101 10.16 -11.31 12.31
C VAL A 101 10.26 -10.43 13.54
N GLU A 102 11.37 -9.70 13.67
CA GLU A 102 11.61 -8.76 14.78
C GLU A 102 10.98 -7.39 14.51
N GLU A 103 10.83 -7.03 13.23
CA GLU A 103 10.24 -5.78 12.79
C GLU A 103 8.74 -5.73 13.12
N HIS A 104 8.33 -4.61 13.73
CA HIS A 104 6.94 -4.31 14.07
C HIS A 104 6.51 -2.97 13.46
N ALA A 105 5.26 -2.89 13.02
CA ALA A 105 4.68 -1.67 12.51
C ALA A 105 3.23 -1.47 12.98
N ILE A 106 2.81 -0.21 13.08
CA ILE A 106 1.44 0.17 13.41
C ILE A 106 0.58 0.05 12.15
N SER A 107 -0.52 -0.69 12.23
CA SER A 107 -1.52 -0.76 11.17
C SER A 107 -2.49 0.42 11.26
N SER A 108 -2.62 1.18 10.16
CA SER A 108 -3.66 2.20 9.98
C SER A 108 -4.70 1.75 8.98
N HIS A 109 -5.98 1.90 9.31
CA HIS A 109 -7.09 1.64 8.37
C HIS A 109 -7.55 2.89 7.62
N THR A 110 -6.94 4.04 7.91
CA THR A 110 -7.25 5.34 7.28
C THR A 110 -6.01 5.91 6.60
N THR A 111 -6.22 6.70 5.56
CA THR A 111 -5.18 7.52 4.94
C THR A 111 -5.03 8.86 5.67
N GLY A 112 -3.93 9.55 5.45
CA GLY A 112 -3.61 10.83 6.10
C GLY A 112 -2.61 10.66 7.25
N TRP A 113 -2.63 11.60 8.19
CA TRP A 113 -1.69 11.62 9.31
C TRP A 113 -2.04 10.61 10.40
N VAL A 114 -1.03 9.85 10.81
CA VAL A 114 -1.01 9.03 12.01
C VAL A 114 0.24 9.42 12.78
N ASP A 115 0.04 10.19 13.85
CA ASP A 115 1.12 10.89 14.54
C ASP A 115 2.02 11.64 13.53
N ASN A 116 3.32 11.36 13.51
CA ASN A 116 4.28 12.02 12.62
C ASN A 116 4.40 11.34 11.24
N SER A 117 3.56 10.36 10.91
CA SER A 117 3.64 9.60 9.66
C SER A 117 2.45 9.89 8.75
N PHE A 118 2.71 10.11 7.46
CA PHE A 118 1.66 10.33 6.45
C PHE A 118 1.42 9.05 5.66
N VAL A 119 0.25 8.46 5.84
CA VAL A 119 -0.12 7.14 5.35
C VAL A 119 -1.00 7.24 4.12
N THR A 120 -0.62 6.54 3.05
CA THR A 120 -1.48 6.33 1.87
C THR A 120 -1.57 4.83 1.57
N PRO A 121 -2.49 4.39 0.69
CA PRO A 121 -2.62 2.98 0.33
C PRO A 121 -1.40 2.43 -0.42
N GLY A 122 -0.67 3.29 -1.14
CA GLY A 122 0.47 2.87 -1.98
C GLY A 122 1.84 3.14 -1.34
N TRP A 123 1.96 4.19 -0.54
CA TRP A 123 3.22 4.59 0.10
C TRP A 123 2.96 5.23 1.46
N THR A 124 3.99 5.29 2.31
CA THR A 124 3.90 5.96 3.61
C THR A 124 5.20 6.69 3.88
N VAL A 125 5.10 7.96 4.25
CA VAL A 125 6.23 8.73 4.78
C VAL A 125 6.25 8.52 6.29
N ASN A 126 7.29 7.87 6.79
CA ASN A 126 7.45 7.54 8.20
C ASN A 126 8.48 8.47 8.83
N ASN A 127 8.03 9.41 9.66
CA ASN A 127 8.90 10.29 10.45
C ASN A 127 8.72 10.09 11.97
N GLY A 128 7.91 9.11 12.39
CA GLY A 128 7.82 8.68 13.79
C GLY A 128 8.82 7.58 14.14
N ASP A 129 8.93 7.28 15.44
CA ASP A 129 9.79 6.20 15.94
C ASP A 129 9.30 4.81 15.51
N GLU A 130 7.98 4.63 15.42
CA GLU A 130 7.35 3.40 14.94
C GLU A 130 6.88 3.56 13.50
N LYS A 131 7.17 2.55 12.68
CA LYS A 131 6.72 2.49 11.29
C LYS A 131 5.20 2.33 11.27
N VAL A 132 4.52 3.10 10.42
CA VAL A 132 3.09 2.98 10.16
C VAL A 132 2.89 2.42 8.76
N ILE A 133 1.90 1.53 8.61
CA ILE A 133 1.55 0.87 7.36
C ILE A 133 0.04 0.92 7.19
N PHE A 134 -0.41 1.18 5.96
CA PHE A 134 -1.82 1.07 5.61
C PHE A 134 -2.26 -0.40 5.57
N ALA A 135 -3.29 -0.74 6.36
CA ALA A 135 -3.91 -2.06 6.45
C ALA A 135 -5.41 -2.03 6.04
N GLY A 136 -5.87 -0.94 5.42
CA GLY A 136 -7.21 -0.84 4.87
C GLY A 136 -7.36 -1.54 3.51
N SER A 137 -8.59 -1.59 2.98
CA SER A 137 -8.82 -2.14 1.65
C SER A 137 -8.20 -1.24 0.57
N THR A 138 -7.42 -1.85 -0.32
CA THR A 138 -6.64 -1.15 -1.36
C THR A 138 -7.49 -0.72 -2.57
N ASN A 139 -8.78 -0.46 -2.40
CA ASN A 139 -9.68 -0.07 -3.52
C ASN A 139 -9.44 1.36 -4.03
N THR A 140 -8.34 2.00 -3.66
CA THR A 140 -8.08 3.40 -3.87
C THR A 140 -6.74 3.61 -4.57
N GLU A 141 -6.71 3.34 -5.88
CA GLU A 141 -5.67 3.76 -6.83
C GLU A 141 -5.63 5.30 -7.03
N HIS A 142 -5.99 6.09 -6.01
CA HIS A 142 -6.23 7.53 -6.18
C HIS A 142 -4.97 8.40 -6.09
N LEU A 143 -3.83 7.84 -5.65
CA LEU A 143 -2.55 8.56 -5.48
C LEU A 143 -1.40 7.83 -6.17
N ALA A 144 -1.68 7.14 -7.28
CA ALA A 144 -0.64 6.50 -8.07
C ALA A 144 0.16 7.54 -8.85
N ILE A 145 1.50 7.49 -8.73
CA ILE A 145 2.38 8.38 -9.47
C ILE A 145 2.43 7.95 -10.94
N ARG A 146 2.13 8.88 -11.85
CA ARG A 146 2.25 8.67 -13.30
C ARG A 146 3.06 9.80 -13.93
N GLY A 147 4.12 9.44 -14.66
CA GLY A 147 5.03 10.40 -15.27
C GLY A 147 6.10 10.89 -14.28
N SER A 148 6.58 12.11 -14.47
CA SER A 148 7.58 12.74 -13.62
C SER A 148 7.13 14.12 -13.18
N LEU A 149 7.69 14.60 -12.05
CA LEU A 149 7.44 15.96 -11.56
C LEU A 149 7.80 17.02 -12.61
N GLU A 150 8.91 16.86 -13.33
CA GLU A 150 9.32 17.79 -14.39
C GLU A 150 8.31 17.79 -15.54
N SER A 151 7.86 16.62 -15.99
CA SER A 151 6.80 16.55 -17.01
C SER A 151 5.50 17.20 -16.53
N TRP A 152 5.15 17.09 -15.25
CA TRP A 152 3.98 17.75 -14.70
C TRP A 152 4.14 19.27 -14.65
N LYS A 153 5.31 19.77 -14.21
CA LYS A 153 5.62 21.21 -14.23
C LYS A 153 5.53 21.79 -15.64
N ASP A 154 6.09 21.10 -16.63
CA ASP A 154 6.15 21.54 -18.02
C ASP A 154 4.77 21.54 -18.70
N GLN A 155 3.92 20.55 -18.40
CA GLN A 155 2.63 20.36 -19.09
C GLN A 155 1.43 20.93 -18.35
N VAL A 156 1.46 20.98 -17.01
CA VAL A 156 0.35 21.45 -16.16
C VAL A 156 0.75 22.73 -15.44
N GLY A 157 1.94 22.76 -14.82
CA GLY A 157 2.40 23.92 -14.06
C GLY A 157 2.52 25.20 -14.90
N THR A 158 3.03 25.10 -16.13
CA THR A 158 3.11 26.22 -17.08
C THR A 158 1.73 26.82 -17.39
N LEU A 159 0.69 25.98 -17.53
CA LEU A 159 -0.69 26.42 -17.80
C LEU A 159 -1.35 27.11 -16.59
N CYS A 160 -0.78 26.92 -15.39
CA CYS A 160 -1.29 27.54 -14.17
C CYS A 160 -0.74 28.95 -13.96
N GLN A 161 0.34 29.33 -14.66
CA GLN A 161 0.94 30.66 -14.53
C GLN A 161 -0.10 31.74 -14.86
N ASP A 162 -0.15 32.78 -14.03
CA ASP A 162 -1.11 33.90 -14.11
C ASP A 162 -2.60 33.49 -14.08
N ASN A 163 -2.92 32.24 -13.75
CA ASN A 163 -4.29 31.75 -13.59
C ASN A 163 -4.62 31.56 -12.11
N PRO A 164 -5.25 32.55 -11.45
CA PRO A 164 -5.50 32.51 -10.01
C PRO A 164 -6.38 31.33 -9.59
N VAL A 165 -7.31 30.88 -10.44
CA VAL A 165 -8.18 29.74 -10.12
C VAL A 165 -7.39 28.44 -10.10
N LEU A 166 -6.51 28.22 -11.07
CA LEU A 166 -5.69 27.00 -11.12
C LEU A 166 -4.64 27.00 -10.00
N ILE A 167 -3.96 28.13 -9.77
CA ILE A 167 -3.02 28.30 -8.66
C ILE A 167 -3.71 28.00 -7.33
N PHE A 168 -4.87 28.63 -7.08
CA PHE A 168 -5.66 28.39 -5.88
C PHE A 168 -6.04 26.91 -5.72
N SER A 169 -6.44 26.26 -6.81
CA SER A 169 -6.84 24.85 -6.78
C SER A 169 -5.68 23.92 -6.39
N ILE A 170 -4.48 24.15 -6.93
CA ILE A 170 -3.27 23.39 -6.54
C ILE A 170 -2.92 23.66 -5.07
N CYS A 171 -2.88 24.94 -4.67
CA CYS A 171 -2.56 25.32 -3.29
C CYS A 171 -3.53 24.68 -2.29
N THR A 172 -4.82 24.59 -2.64
CA THR A 172 -5.83 23.93 -1.80
C THR A 172 -5.52 22.45 -1.59
N ALA A 173 -5.14 21.73 -2.65
CA ALA A 173 -4.76 20.32 -2.57
C ALA A 173 -3.52 20.11 -1.69
N LEU A 174 -2.49 20.95 -1.88
CA LEU A 174 -1.24 20.89 -1.13
C LEU A 174 -1.37 21.36 0.33
N ALA A 175 -2.35 22.21 0.63
CA ALA A 175 -2.59 22.69 1.99
C ALA A 175 -3.18 21.59 2.89
N ALA A 176 -3.93 20.63 2.34
CA ALA A 176 -4.59 19.57 3.10
C ALA A 176 -3.66 18.80 4.06
N PRO A 177 -2.48 18.28 3.65
CA PRO A 177 -1.55 17.64 4.57
C PRO A 177 -0.89 18.62 5.57
N LEU A 178 -0.90 19.92 5.33
CA LEU A 178 -0.28 20.89 6.26
C LEU A 178 -1.19 21.23 7.45
N LEU A 179 -2.51 21.07 7.31
CA LEU A 179 -3.49 21.41 8.35
C LEU A 179 -3.24 20.68 9.67
N HIS A 180 -2.79 19.43 9.61
CA HIS A 180 -2.45 18.63 10.78
C HIS A 180 -1.38 19.31 11.66
N TRP A 181 -0.30 19.79 11.04
CA TRP A 181 0.81 20.43 11.73
C TRP A 181 0.47 21.81 12.27
N LEU A 182 -0.46 22.51 11.61
CA LEU A 182 -0.96 23.79 12.06
C LEU A 182 -2.03 23.65 13.16
N SER A 183 -2.50 22.43 13.46
CA SER A 183 -3.67 22.18 14.31
C SER A 183 -4.90 22.96 13.85
N TRP A 184 -5.08 23.06 12.52
CA TRP A 184 -6.20 23.75 11.90
C TRP A 184 -7.28 22.75 11.46
N ASP A 185 -8.53 23.18 11.53
CA ASP A 185 -9.66 22.41 11.02
C ASP A 185 -9.59 22.26 9.50
N SER A 186 -10.24 21.21 8.99
CA SER A 186 -10.43 21.03 7.55
C SER A 186 -11.37 22.10 6.99
N CYS A 187 -11.14 22.47 5.73
CA CYS A 187 -12.00 23.40 5.02
C CYS A 187 -12.30 22.89 3.61
N GLY A 188 -13.41 23.35 3.05
CA GLY A 188 -13.85 23.04 1.69
C GLY A 188 -14.08 24.31 0.90
N PHE A 189 -13.81 24.25 -0.39
CA PHE A 189 -14.02 25.36 -1.32
C PHE A 189 -14.98 24.95 -2.41
N HIS A 190 -15.90 25.85 -2.76
CA HIS A 190 -16.87 25.64 -3.82
C HIS A 190 -16.56 26.58 -4.99
N LEU A 191 -16.06 26.03 -6.11
CA LEU A 191 -15.87 26.77 -7.35
C LEU A 191 -17.23 26.98 -8.03
N VAL A 192 -17.74 28.21 -8.03
CA VAL A 192 -19.02 28.58 -8.64
C VAL A 192 -18.80 29.32 -9.96
N GLY A 193 -19.58 28.98 -10.98
CA GLY A 193 -19.52 29.65 -12.28
C GLY A 193 -20.41 28.97 -13.32
N GLN A 194 -20.60 29.62 -14.46
CA GLN A 194 -21.41 29.09 -15.57
C GLN A 194 -20.89 27.73 -16.08
N SER A 195 -21.73 26.96 -16.77
CA SER A 195 -21.29 25.72 -17.41
C SER A 195 -20.09 25.98 -18.35
N LYS A 196 -19.16 25.03 -18.43
CA LYS A 196 -17.93 25.12 -19.24
C LYS A 196 -16.93 26.22 -18.82
N SER A 197 -17.04 26.75 -17.60
CA SER A 197 -16.10 27.73 -17.04
C SER A 197 -14.77 27.15 -16.51
N GLY A 198 -14.44 25.89 -16.82
CA GLY A 198 -13.20 25.25 -16.36
C GLY A 198 -13.19 24.67 -14.92
N LYS A 199 -14.32 24.62 -14.21
CA LYS A 199 -14.40 24.08 -12.83
C LYS A 199 -13.86 22.65 -12.70
N THR A 200 -14.31 21.75 -13.58
CA THR A 200 -13.85 20.35 -13.58
C THR A 200 -12.36 20.26 -13.90
N THR A 201 -11.87 21.09 -14.82
CA THR A 201 -10.44 21.18 -15.14
C THR A 201 -9.64 21.61 -13.92
N ALA A 202 -10.09 22.63 -13.18
CA ALA A 202 -9.42 23.08 -11.97
C ALA A 202 -9.35 21.98 -10.89
N MET A 203 -10.44 21.20 -10.71
CA MET A 203 -10.44 20.04 -9.82
C MET A 203 -9.48 18.94 -10.27
N GLN A 204 -9.38 18.68 -11.58
CA GLN A 204 -8.43 17.70 -12.12
C GLN A 204 -6.99 18.15 -11.95
N VAL A 205 -6.70 19.44 -12.15
CA VAL A 205 -5.37 20.03 -11.91
C VAL A 205 -4.98 19.89 -10.44
N ALA A 206 -5.89 20.22 -9.51
CA ALA A 206 -5.66 20.01 -8.07
C ALA A 206 -5.35 18.54 -7.74
N ALA A 207 -6.17 17.62 -8.22
CA ALA A 207 -5.98 16.18 -8.00
C ALA A 207 -4.68 15.64 -8.60
N SER A 208 -4.22 16.21 -9.72
CA SER A 208 -2.97 15.79 -10.38
C SER A 208 -1.69 16.22 -9.67
N GLY A 209 -1.79 17.17 -8.73
CA GLY A 209 -0.66 17.64 -7.92
C GLY A 209 -0.46 16.85 -6.63
N CYS A 210 -1.36 15.93 -6.30
CA CYS A 210 -1.31 15.03 -5.14
C CYS A 210 -0.74 13.67 -5.54
#